data_AF-G5J9A0-F1
#
_entry.id   AF-G5J9A0-F1
#
_cell.length_a   1.000
_cell.length_b   1.000
_cell.length_c   1.000
_cell.angle_alpha   90.00
_cell.angle_beta   90.00
_cell.angle_gamma   90.00
#
_symmetry.space_group_name_H-M   'P 1'
#
loop_
_entity.id
_entity.type
_entity.pdbx_description
1 polymer ?
#
loop_
_entity_poly.entity_id
_entity_poly.type
_entity_poly.pdbx_seq_one_letter_code
_entity_poly.pdbx_strand_id
1 'polypeptide(L)'
;MTIQVSPKIVSLLPSATEIIDCLGLTDALVGRSHECDYPSYVRDLPICTTARLDITRSSGQIDQDVMTLLQQALSIYNIELETLQDLQPTHIVTQDQCDVCAV
;
A
#
# COMPACT_ATOMS: atom_id res chain seq x y z
N MET A 1 -19.67 6.91 -28.20
CA MET A 1 -18.24 6.57 -28.16
C MET A 1 -17.85 6.51 -26.69
N THR A 2 -17.91 5.33 -26.10
CA THR A 2 -17.52 5.12 -24.70
C THR A 2 -15.99 5.15 -24.67
N ILE A 3 -15.40 6.12 -23.99
CA ILE A 3 -13.95 6.13 -23.77
C ILE A 3 -13.67 5.01 -22.78
N GLN A 4 -13.07 3.91 -23.26
CA GLN A 4 -12.55 2.86 -22.39
C GLN A 4 -11.20 3.34 -21.87
N VAL A 5 -11.22 4.02 -20.72
CA VAL A 5 -10.00 4.44 -20.05
C VAL A 5 -9.37 3.21 -19.42
N SER A 6 -8.16 2.84 -19.83
CA SER A 6 -7.40 1.79 -19.15
C SER A 6 -7.15 2.21 -17.69
N PRO A 7 -7.38 1.32 -16.71
CA PRO A 7 -7.23 1.68 -15.31
C PRO A 7 -5.77 2.06 -14.98
N LYS A 8 -5.60 2.98 -14.04
CA LYS A 8 -4.33 3.36 -13.43
C LYS A 8 -4.44 3.04 -11.95
N ILE A 9 -3.85 1.93 -11.54
CA ILE A 9 -4.07 1.32 -10.23
C ILE A 9 -2.88 1.58 -9.35
N VAL A 10 -3.14 2.09 -8.15
CA VAL A 10 -2.18 2.05 -7.04
C VAL A 10 -2.63 0.97 -6.07
N SER A 11 -1.72 0.05 -5.71
CA SER A 11 -1.99 -1.01 -4.74
C SER A 11 -1.21 -0.79 -3.46
N LEU A 12 -1.91 -0.57 -2.35
CA LEU A 12 -1.30 -0.23 -1.05
C LEU A 12 -1.16 -1.43 -0.12
N LEU A 13 -1.28 -2.64 -0.64
CA LEU A 13 -1.16 -3.89 0.11
C LEU A 13 -0.46 -4.95 -0.75
N PRO A 14 0.51 -5.71 -0.20
CA PRO A 14 1.20 -6.78 -0.95
C PRO A 14 0.23 -7.76 -1.59
N SER A 15 -0.68 -8.35 -0.81
CA SER A 15 -1.65 -9.34 -1.34
C SER A 15 -2.58 -8.76 -2.41
N ALA A 16 -2.99 -7.49 -2.30
CA ALA A 16 -3.76 -6.83 -3.35
C ALA A 16 -2.95 -6.71 -4.66
N THR A 17 -1.66 -6.43 -4.55
CA THR A 17 -0.75 -6.35 -5.71
C THR A 17 -0.65 -7.69 -6.42
N GLU A 18 -0.49 -8.77 -5.65
CA GLU A 18 -0.45 -10.14 -6.19
C GLU A 18 -1.78 -10.55 -6.84
N ILE A 19 -2.92 -10.17 -6.26
CA ILE A 19 -4.25 -10.42 -6.83
C ILE A 19 -4.42 -9.67 -8.16
N ILE A 20 -4.01 -8.40 -8.24
CA ILE A 20 -4.07 -7.60 -9.47
C ILE A 20 -3.22 -8.24 -10.58
N ASP A 21 -2.04 -8.73 -10.25
CA ASP A 21 -1.19 -9.48 -11.18
C ASP A 21 -1.86 -10.78 -11.66
N CYS A 22 -2.42 -11.57 -10.74
CA CYS A 22 -3.13 -12.81 -11.07
C CYS A 22 -4.33 -12.57 -12.00
N LEU A 23 -4.94 -11.39 -11.95
CA LEU A 23 -6.05 -10.99 -12.82
C LEU A 23 -5.59 -10.48 -14.20
N GLY A 24 -4.28 -10.45 -14.47
CA GLY A 24 -3.71 -9.94 -15.73
C GLY A 24 -3.76 -8.42 -15.85
N LEU A 25 -3.84 -7.70 -14.73
CA LEU A 25 -3.91 -6.23 -14.67
C LEU A 25 -2.59 -5.59 -14.21
N THR A 26 -1.53 -6.37 -14.20
CA THR A 26 -0.11 -6.01 -14.05
C THR A 26 0.26 -4.66 -14.69
N ASP A 27 -0.02 -4.50 -15.99
CA ASP A 27 0.34 -3.29 -16.75
C ASP A 27 -0.47 -2.05 -16.35
N ALA A 28 -1.56 -2.22 -15.60
CA ALA A 28 -2.35 -1.12 -15.05
C ALA A 28 -1.79 -0.59 -13.71
N LEU A 29 -0.82 -1.28 -13.09
CA LEU A 29 -0.20 -0.82 -11.85
C LEU A 29 0.75 0.35 -12.12
N VAL A 30 0.51 1.46 -11.43
CA VAL A 30 1.30 2.69 -11.54
C VAL A 30 2.00 3.07 -10.23
N GLY A 31 1.67 2.41 -9.12
CA GLY A 31 2.30 2.63 -7.82
C GLY A 31 1.95 1.53 -6.83
N ARG A 32 2.73 1.44 -5.76
CA ARG A 32 2.67 0.32 -4.80
C ARG A 32 2.92 0.76 -3.35
N SER A 33 2.69 -0.12 -2.37
CA SER A 33 3.21 0.09 -1.02
C SER A 33 4.72 -0.14 -0.95
N HIS A 34 5.37 0.31 0.14
CA HIS A 34 6.79 0.02 0.41
C HIS A 34 7.09 -1.48 0.61
N GLU A 35 6.08 -2.28 0.92
CA GLU A 35 6.23 -3.72 1.19
C GLU A 35 5.96 -4.58 -0.05
N CYS A 36 5.29 -4.05 -1.07
CA CYS A 36 5.00 -4.80 -2.29
C CYS A 36 6.29 -5.10 -3.06
N ASP A 37 6.62 -6.37 -3.22
CA ASP A 37 7.86 -6.80 -3.86
C ASP A 37 7.67 -7.93 -4.88
N TYR A 38 6.44 -8.44 -5.03
CA TYR A 38 6.05 -9.43 -6.02
C TYR A 38 4.85 -8.94 -6.85
N PRO A 39 4.80 -9.29 -8.14
CA PRO A 39 5.88 -9.87 -8.96
C PRO A 39 7.06 -8.91 -9.11
N SER A 40 8.26 -9.41 -9.42
CA SER A 40 9.50 -8.64 -9.27
C SER A 40 9.54 -7.26 -9.95
N TYR A 41 8.84 -7.06 -11.07
CA TYR A 41 8.79 -5.76 -11.76
C TYR A 41 8.10 -4.67 -10.93
N VAL A 42 7.23 -5.01 -9.96
CA VAL A 42 6.61 -4.00 -9.10
C VAL A 42 7.67 -3.23 -8.31
N ARG A 43 8.88 -3.80 -8.17
CA ARG A 43 10.05 -3.12 -7.58
C ARG A 43 10.49 -1.85 -8.31
N ASP A 44 10.08 -1.66 -9.55
CA ASP A 44 10.38 -0.48 -10.33
C ASP A 44 9.26 0.57 -10.24
N LEU A 45 8.11 0.24 -9.66
CA LEU A 45 7.00 1.17 -9.47
C LEU A 45 7.26 2.12 -8.30
N PRO A 46 6.79 3.39 -8.40
CA PRO A 46 6.85 4.35 -7.30
C PRO A 46 6.19 3.81 -6.03
N ILE A 47 6.86 4.07 -4.90
CA ILE A 47 6.39 3.72 -3.57
C ILE A 47 5.46 4.83 -3.06
N CYS A 48 4.25 4.46 -2.70
CA CYS A 48 3.18 5.37 -2.28
C CYS A 48 2.95 5.37 -0.77
N THR A 49 3.68 4.56 0.00
CA THR A 49 3.58 4.51 1.46
C THR A 49 4.93 4.34 2.12
N THR A 50 5.04 4.75 3.38
CA THR A 50 6.21 4.51 4.23
C THR A 50 5.78 4.02 5.61
N ALA A 51 6.64 3.28 6.31
CA ALA A 51 6.38 2.90 7.70
C ALA A 51 6.46 4.13 8.62
N ARG A 52 5.50 4.29 9.55
CA ARG A 52 5.58 5.31 10.61
C ARG A 52 6.41 4.87 11.81
N LEU A 53 6.59 3.55 11.93
CA LEU A 53 7.21 2.92 13.08
C LEU A 53 8.69 2.70 12.83
N ASP A 54 9.51 2.92 13.86
CA ASP A 54 10.91 2.55 13.85
C ASP A 54 11.06 1.04 14.11
N ILE A 55 11.20 0.29 13.03
CA ILE A 55 11.35 -1.17 13.07
C ILE A 55 12.70 -1.65 13.63
N THR A 56 13.61 -0.74 13.98
CA THR A 56 14.90 -1.10 14.61
C THR A 56 14.80 -1.25 16.13
N ARG A 57 13.66 -0.86 16.73
CA ARG A 57 13.38 -0.97 18.16
C ARG A 57 13.05 -2.42 18.56
N SER A 58 13.01 -2.69 19.87
CA SER A 58 12.61 -4.01 20.34
C SER A 58 11.12 -4.27 20.09
N SER A 59 10.72 -5.53 19.97
CA SER A 59 9.33 -5.91 19.68
C SER A 59 8.33 -5.32 20.67
N GLY A 60 8.65 -5.30 21.97
CA GLY A 60 7.79 -4.72 22.99
C GLY A 60 7.68 -3.18 22.92
N GLN A 61 8.70 -2.51 22.38
CA GLN A 61 8.63 -1.07 22.10
C GLN A 61 7.81 -0.78 20.85
N ILE A 62 7.96 -1.59 19.80
CA ILE A 62 7.16 -1.50 18.57
C ILE A 62 5.68 -1.71 18.90
N ASP A 63 5.34 -2.74 19.70
CA ASP A 63 3.97 -2.99 20.15
C ASP A 63 3.38 -1.77 20.89
N GLN A 64 4.15 -1.18 21.81
CA GLN A 64 3.71 0.00 22.54
C GLN A 64 3.46 1.21 21.59
N ASP A 65 4.30 1.38 20.57
CA ASP A 65 4.12 2.43 19.56
C ASP A 65 2.89 2.17 18.68
N VAL A 66 2.66 0.92 18.25
CA VAL A 66 1.47 0.49 17.50
C VAL A 66 0.21 0.80 18.30
N MET A 67 0.15 0.37 19.57
CA MET A 67 -1.00 0.62 20.44
C MET A 67 -1.26 2.12 20.62
N THR A 68 -0.21 2.94 20.70
CA THR A 68 -0.34 4.40 20.79
C THR A 68 -0.95 5.00 19.52
N LEU A 69 -0.51 4.57 18.33
CA LEU A 69 -1.04 5.04 17.06
C LEU A 69 -2.50 4.62 16.85
N LEU A 70 -2.84 3.37 17.19
CA LEU A 70 -4.21 2.86 17.09
C LEU A 70 -5.18 3.60 18.02
N GLN A 71 -4.76 3.91 19.26
CA GLN A 71 -5.56 4.72 20.19
C GLN A 71 -5.85 6.14 19.65
N GLN A 72 -4.96 6.67 18.80
CA GLN A 72 -5.12 7.97 18.16
C GLN A 72 -5.90 7.88 16.83
N ALA A 73 -6.42 6.70 16.46
CA ALA A 73 -7.03 6.41 15.17
C ALA A 73 -6.11 6.79 13.97
N LEU A 74 -4.80 6.71 14.17
CA LEU A 74 -3.81 6.97 13.13
C LEU A 74 -3.39 5.66 12.47
N SER A 75 -3.24 5.70 11.14
CA SER A 75 -2.62 4.60 10.40
C SER A 75 -1.17 4.40 10.86
N ILE A 76 -0.70 3.15 10.90
CA ILE A 76 0.71 2.79 11.11
C ILE A 76 1.60 3.07 9.88
N TYR A 77 0.98 3.48 8.78
CA TYR A 77 1.65 3.84 7.53
C TYR A 77 1.42 5.31 7.19
N ASN A 78 2.42 5.94 6.59
CA ASN A 78 2.30 7.22 5.92
C ASN A 78 1.88 6.99 4.48
N ILE A 79 1.05 7.90 3.96
CA ILE A 79 0.70 7.96 2.55
C ILE A 79 1.55 9.06 1.91
N GLU A 80 2.25 8.72 0.83
CA GLU A 80 3.05 9.67 0.04
C GLU A 80 2.13 10.45 -0.90
N LEU A 81 1.49 11.49 -0.36
CA LEU A 81 0.45 12.26 -1.07
C LEU A 81 0.96 12.91 -2.36
N GLU A 82 2.19 13.43 -2.36
CA GLU A 82 2.80 14.02 -3.56
C GLU A 82 2.97 12.96 -4.67
N THR A 83 3.45 11.77 -4.31
CA THR A 83 3.57 10.65 -5.26
C THR A 83 2.21 10.24 -5.82
N LEU A 84 1.17 10.15 -4.98
CA LEU A 84 -0.19 9.86 -5.47
C LEU A 84 -0.74 10.94 -6.38
N GLN A 85 -0.45 12.21 -6.07
CA GLN A 85 -0.86 13.34 -6.91
C GLN A 85 -0.18 13.29 -8.28
N ASP A 86 1.12 13.01 -8.34
CA ASP A 86 1.85 12.89 -9.61
C ASP A 86 1.36 11.70 -10.43
N LEU A 87 1.08 10.58 -9.77
CA LEU A 87 0.61 9.37 -10.43
C LEU A 87 -0.80 9.47 -11.01
N GLN A 88 -1.65 10.36 -10.49
CA GLN A 88 -3.06 10.51 -10.91
C GLN A 88 -3.76 9.15 -11.09
N PRO A 89 -3.85 8.32 -10.04
CA PRO A 89 -4.50 7.01 -10.13
C PRO A 89 -6.00 7.16 -10.34
N THR A 90 -6.59 6.22 -11.07
CA THR A 90 -8.05 6.11 -11.18
C THR A 90 -8.62 5.21 -10.09
N HIS A 91 -7.81 4.29 -9.56
CA HIS A 91 -8.20 3.35 -8.52
C HIS A 91 -7.07 3.21 -7.49
N ILE A 92 -7.44 3.17 -6.21
CA ILE A 92 -6.54 2.82 -5.12
C ILE A 92 -7.13 1.56 -4.47
N VAL A 93 -6.33 0.49 -4.43
CA VAL A 93 -6.71 -0.77 -3.77
C VAL A 93 -5.95 -0.86 -2.46
N THR A 94 -6.66 -1.04 -1.36
CA THR A 94 -6.12 -1.12 -0.01
C THR A 94 -6.99 -2.06 0.84
N GLN A 95 -6.57 -2.31 2.07
CA GLN A 95 -7.36 -2.99 3.08
C GLN A 95 -7.51 -2.10 4.31
N ASP A 96 -8.62 -2.29 5.02
CA ASP A 96 -8.79 -1.80 6.39
C ASP A 96 -8.04 -2.72 7.39
N GLN A 97 -8.24 -2.52 8.69
CA GLN A 97 -7.73 -3.43 9.70
C GLN A 97 -8.19 -4.88 9.44
N CYS A 98 -7.24 -5.81 9.45
CA CYS A 98 -7.52 -7.24 9.34
C CYS A 98 -7.90 -7.80 10.72
N ASP A 99 -9.15 -8.21 10.93
CA ASP A 99 -9.61 -8.82 12.19
C ASP A 99 -8.84 -10.09 12.59
N VAL A 100 -8.12 -10.70 11.66
CA VAL A 100 -7.33 -11.92 11.86
C VAL A 100 -5.84 -11.62 12.03
N CYS A 101 -5.35 -10.58 11.36
CA CYS A 101 -3.92 -10.29 11.24
C CYS A 101 -3.46 -9.21 12.22
N ALA A 102 -4.40 -8.43 12.77
CA ALA A 102 -4.15 -7.33 13.71
C ALA A 102 -4.60 -7.68 15.14
N VAL A 103 -4.45 -8.96 15.53
CA VAL A 103 -4.72 -9.49 16.89
C VAL A 103 -3.51 -9.41 17.81
#